data_AF-L8YC18-F1
#
_entry.id   AF-L8YC18-F1
#
_cell.length_a   1.000
_cell.length_b   1.000
_cell.length_c   1.000
_cell.angle_alpha   90.00
_cell.angle_beta   90.00
_cell.angle_gamma   90.00
#
_symmetry.space_group_name_H-M   'P 1'
#
loop_
_entity.id
_entity.type
_entity.pdbx_description
1 polymer ?
#
loop_
_entity_poly.entity_id
_entity_poly.type
_entity_poly.pdbx_seq_one_letter_code
_entity_poly.pdbx_strand_id
1 'polypeptide(L)'
;MPCYWLGSREGMQILQSKGAVSSTLLICPTPIPTPAPALLVARGLHGQQPPAGFGMREPTLMKELTFSSNIGQHDLDTKSKQIQQWIEKKYQVQITIKKGKNVDEPEEKTEAIFNQILQTMPGIATFSSRPQAVKGGKAWMCVLRHLSKKEEKAYKETQKTRERDILNKENGNDRVSNVPQ
;
A
#
# COMPACT_ATOMS: atom_id res chain seq x y z
N MET A 1 -12.86 56.88 9.24
CA MET A 1 -14.27 56.62 8.89
C MET A 1 -14.40 55.13 8.56
N PRO A 2 -15.28 54.29 9.14
CA PRO A 2 -16.00 54.28 10.44
C PRO A 2 -15.50 53.10 11.36
N CYS A 3 -15.45 53.22 12.70
CA CYS A 3 -16.47 53.01 13.76
C CYS A 3 -16.85 51.54 14.04
N TYR A 4 -16.29 50.90 15.09
CA TYR A 4 -16.76 50.74 16.50
C TYR A 4 -17.86 49.67 16.71
N TRP A 5 -17.63 48.72 17.64
CA TRP A 5 -18.50 48.48 18.80
C TRP A 5 -17.77 47.71 19.91
N LEU A 6 -17.96 48.20 21.13
CA LEU A 6 -17.55 47.72 22.45
C LEU A 6 -18.56 46.71 23.02
N GLY A 7 -18.23 46.00 24.10
CA GLY A 7 -19.22 45.55 25.09
C GLY A 7 -19.12 44.06 25.43
N SER A 8 -18.63 43.70 26.62
CA SER A 8 -19.36 43.67 27.92
C SER A 8 -20.10 42.32 28.08
N ARG A 9 -19.54 41.35 28.81
CA ARG A 9 -19.62 41.13 30.26
C ARG A 9 -20.98 40.58 30.72
N GLU A 10 -21.16 39.27 30.56
CA GLU A 10 -22.03 38.37 31.34
C GLU A 10 -21.29 37.02 31.35
N GLY A 11 -20.90 36.37 32.45
CA GLY A 11 -21.61 36.22 33.69
C GLY A 11 -22.42 34.92 33.69
N MET A 12 -21.79 33.75 33.52
CA MET A 12 -22.40 32.48 33.91
C MET A 12 -21.49 31.60 34.74
N GLN A 13 -22.09 31.15 35.82
CA GLN A 13 -21.56 30.49 36.98
C GLN A 13 -21.37 28.99 36.72
N ILE A 14 -20.24 28.47 37.20
CA ILE A 14 -20.03 27.23 37.95
C ILE A 14 -21.13 26.16 37.80
N LEU A 15 -20.77 25.02 37.19
CA LEU A 15 -21.29 23.73 37.62
C LEU A 15 -20.11 22.82 38.00
N GLN A 16 -19.93 22.66 39.30
CA GLN A 16 -19.13 21.58 39.87
C GLN A 16 -19.84 20.25 39.60
N SER A 17 -19.17 19.33 38.91
CA SER A 17 -19.50 17.90 38.98
C SER A 17 -18.32 17.16 39.60
N LYS A 18 -18.50 16.84 40.88
CA LYS A 18 -17.73 15.82 41.59
C LYS A 18 -18.03 14.47 40.93
N GLY A 19 -16.99 13.81 40.45
CA GLY A 19 -17.08 12.48 39.86
C GLY A 19 -15.77 11.74 40.04
N ALA A 20 -15.49 11.35 41.27
CA ALA A 20 -14.38 10.48 41.62
C ALA A 20 -14.61 9.10 40.97
N VAL A 21 -13.73 8.68 40.08
CA VAL A 21 -13.44 7.27 39.83
C VAL A 21 -11.94 7.09 39.63
N SER A 22 -11.29 6.79 40.75
CA SER A 22 -10.15 5.88 40.91
C SER A 22 -9.33 5.60 39.65
N SER A 23 -8.28 6.41 39.44
CA SER A 23 -7.15 6.01 38.60
C SER A 23 -6.31 5.00 39.40
N THR A 24 -6.75 3.74 39.42
CA THR A 24 -5.93 2.65 39.92
C THR A 24 -4.94 2.28 38.82
N LEU A 25 -3.75 2.83 38.94
CA LEU A 25 -2.56 2.44 38.18
C LEU A 25 -2.33 0.94 38.46
N LEU A 26 -2.70 0.06 37.53
CA LEU A 26 -2.37 -1.36 37.64
C LEU A 26 -0.88 -1.51 37.31
N ILE A 27 -0.04 -1.37 38.34
CA ILE A 27 1.38 -1.69 38.30
C ILE A 27 1.45 -3.21 38.21
N CYS A 28 1.74 -3.74 37.01
CA CYS A 28 2.10 -5.15 36.86
C CYS A 28 3.49 -5.37 37.50
N PRO A 29 3.63 -6.16 38.58
CA PRO A 29 4.95 -6.55 39.05
C PRO A 29 5.51 -7.61 38.08
N THR A 30 6.47 -7.21 37.25
CA THR A 30 7.33 -8.18 36.56
C THR A 30 8.28 -8.81 37.59
N PRO A 31 8.42 -10.15 37.62
CA PRO A 31 9.42 -10.79 38.45
C PRO A 31 10.81 -10.43 37.95
N ILE A 32 11.63 -9.90 38.85
CA ILE A 32 13.05 -9.58 38.66
C ILE A 32 13.80 -10.90 38.42
N PRO A 33 14.39 -11.16 37.24
CA PRO A 33 15.23 -12.33 37.05
C PRO A 33 16.61 -12.07 37.68
N THR A 34 16.94 -12.87 38.70
CA THR A 34 18.29 -13.00 39.26
C THR A 34 19.28 -13.45 38.18
N PRO A 35 20.47 -12.85 38.05
CA PRO A 35 21.46 -13.30 37.08
C PRO A 35 22.19 -14.56 37.57
N ALA A 36 22.08 -15.64 36.81
CA ALA A 36 23.08 -16.70 36.83
C ALA A 36 24.26 -16.27 35.93
N PRO A 37 25.52 -16.40 36.35
CA PRO A 37 26.66 -16.05 35.52
C PRO A 37 26.90 -17.14 34.47
N ALA A 38 26.51 -16.86 33.22
CA ALA A 38 26.94 -17.64 32.06
C ALA A 38 27.99 -16.84 31.29
N LEU A 39 29.24 -17.23 31.49
CA LEU A 39 30.41 -16.80 30.75
C LEU A 39 30.33 -17.46 29.36
N LEU A 40 30.03 -16.69 28.31
CA LEU A 40 30.34 -17.12 26.94
C LEU A 40 30.60 -15.93 26.02
N VAL A 41 31.85 -15.85 25.59
CA VAL A 41 32.34 -15.04 24.47
C VAL A 41 31.65 -15.47 23.17
N ALA A 42 31.10 -14.54 22.40
CA ALA A 42 31.07 -14.62 20.94
C ALA A 42 30.76 -13.25 20.30
N ARG A 43 31.52 -12.95 19.25
CA ARG A 43 31.56 -11.69 18.51
C ARG A 43 30.39 -11.61 17.53
N GLY A 44 29.75 -10.44 17.47
CA GLY A 44 29.09 -9.80 16.33
C GLY A 44 28.21 -10.61 15.38
N LEU A 45 26.91 -10.34 15.39
CA LEU A 45 26.07 -10.25 14.19
C LEU A 45 25.00 -9.17 14.42
N HIS A 46 25.14 -8.06 13.70
CA HIS A 46 24.07 -7.07 13.51
C HIS A 46 22.98 -7.71 12.65
N GLY A 47 21.97 -8.30 13.30
CA GLY A 47 20.72 -8.71 12.69
C GLY A 47 19.58 -7.91 13.30
N GLN A 48 19.21 -6.79 12.68
CA GLN A 48 17.96 -6.10 13.01
C GLN A 48 16.80 -6.98 12.52
N GLN A 49 16.20 -7.74 13.43
CA GLN A 49 14.91 -8.38 13.22
C GLN A 49 13.82 -7.30 13.44
N PRO A 50 12.95 -7.00 12.45
CA PRO A 50 11.84 -6.08 12.68
C PRO A 50 10.83 -6.70 13.69
N PRO A 51 10.12 -5.86 14.45
CA PRO A 51 9.31 -6.29 15.57
C PRO A 51 8.17 -7.20 15.10
N ALA A 52 8.18 -8.45 15.59
CA ALA A 52 7.08 -9.39 15.44
C ALA A 52 5.96 -9.02 16.42
N GLY A 53 4.94 -8.33 15.91
CA GLY A 53 3.72 -8.05 16.64
C GLY A 53 2.54 -7.77 15.70
N PHE A 54 1.45 -8.51 15.92
CA PHE A 54 0.09 -8.38 15.37
C PHE A 54 -0.34 -9.34 14.25
N GLY A 55 -1.05 -10.39 14.70
CA GLY A 55 -2.07 -11.13 13.95
C GLY A 55 -1.62 -12.52 13.55
N MET A 56 -2.30 -13.53 14.10
CA MET A 56 -2.37 -14.88 13.51
C MET A 56 -3.06 -14.77 12.14
N ARG A 57 -2.35 -14.22 11.17
CA ARG A 57 -2.70 -14.30 9.77
C ARG A 57 -1.95 -15.50 9.24
N GLU A 58 -2.65 -16.38 8.54
CA GLU A 58 -2.07 -17.35 7.61
C GLU A 58 -0.72 -16.82 7.11
N PRO A 59 0.41 -17.53 7.32
CA PRO A 59 1.74 -17.04 6.99
C PRO A 59 1.78 -16.75 5.50
N THR A 60 1.44 -15.52 5.14
CA THR A 60 1.32 -15.10 3.75
C THR A 60 2.74 -14.87 3.33
N LEU A 61 3.30 -15.90 2.69
CA LEU A 61 4.69 -15.92 2.28
C LEU A 61 4.97 -14.65 1.47
N MET A 62 5.97 -13.90 1.91
CA MET A 62 6.35 -12.62 1.33
C MET A 62 7.54 -12.84 0.40
N LYS A 63 7.43 -12.32 -0.83
CA LYS A 63 8.49 -12.30 -1.82
C LYS A 63 8.99 -10.88 -1.99
N GLU A 64 10.29 -10.69 -1.86
CA GLU A 64 10.91 -9.40 -2.05
C GLU A 64 11.55 -9.32 -3.44
N LEU A 65 11.29 -8.21 -4.12
CA LEU A 65 11.91 -7.91 -5.40
C LEU A 65 12.51 -6.50 -5.33
N THR A 66 13.78 -6.38 -5.71
CA THR A 66 14.48 -5.11 -5.75
C THR A 66 15.08 -4.89 -7.12
N PHE A 67 14.83 -3.72 -7.70
CA PHE A 67 15.47 -3.29 -8.94
C PHE A 67 15.71 -1.78 -8.91
N SER A 68 16.36 -1.26 -9.94
CA SER A 68 16.69 0.17 -10.03
C SER A 68 15.68 0.90 -10.91
N SER A 69 15.55 2.20 -10.73
CA SER A 69 14.71 3.08 -11.55
C SER A 69 15.09 3.15 -13.03
N ASN A 70 16.33 2.75 -13.39
CA ASN A 70 16.81 2.63 -14.77
C ASN A 70 16.59 1.23 -15.39
N ILE A 71 15.59 0.49 -14.90
CA ILE A 71 15.23 -0.82 -15.45
C ILE A 71 14.79 -0.70 -16.90
N GLY A 72 15.31 -1.56 -17.78
CA GLY A 72 14.89 -1.63 -19.17
C GLY A 72 13.52 -2.29 -19.32
N GLN A 73 12.78 -1.94 -20.38
CA GLN A 73 11.43 -2.44 -20.61
C GLN A 73 11.34 -3.98 -20.63
N HIS A 74 12.34 -4.65 -21.22
CA HIS A 74 12.40 -6.11 -21.27
C HIS A 74 12.57 -6.75 -19.89
N ASP A 75 13.42 -6.18 -19.04
CA ASP A 75 13.61 -6.68 -17.67
C ASP A 75 12.34 -6.43 -16.85
N LEU A 76 11.71 -5.27 -17.02
CA LEU A 76 10.44 -4.95 -16.36
C LEU A 76 9.33 -5.93 -16.74
N ASP A 77 9.16 -6.27 -18.01
CA ASP A 77 8.19 -7.29 -18.46
C ASP A 77 8.47 -8.64 -17.79
N THR A 78 9.74 -9.06 -17.77
CA THR A 78 10.15 -10.31 -17.15
C THR A 78 9.85 -10.31 -15.64
N LYS A 79 10.15 -9.22 -14.93
CA LYS A 79 9.80 -9.04 -13.52
C LYS A 79 8.29 -9.06 -13.31
N SER A 80 7.53 -8.40 -14.18
CA SER A 80 6.06 -8.33 -14.08
C SER A 80 5.42 -9.71 -14.19
N LYS A 81 5.89 -10.55 -15.13
CA LYS A 81 5.48 -11.96 -15.24
C LYS A 81 5.84 -12.77 -13.99
N GLN A 82 7.04 -12.56 -13.44
CA GLN A 82 7.44 -13.21 -12.19
C GLN A 82 6.52 -12.82 -11.01
N ILE A 83 6.19 -11.54 -10.90
CA ILE A 83 5.28 -11.02 -9.88
C ILE A 83 3.89 -11.63 -10.06
N GLN A 84 3.37 -11.67 -11.29
CA GLN A 84 2.08 -12.28 -11.60
C GLN A 84 2.02 -13.73 -11.08
N GLN A 85 3.03 -14.55 -11.39
CA GLN A 85 3.11 -15.94 -10.93
C GLN A 85 3.11 -16.06 -9.40
N TRP A 86 3.72 -15.10 -8.69
CA TRP A 86 3.66 -15.07 -7.22
C TRP A 86 2.28 -14.65 -6.71
N ILE A 87 1.65 -13.65 -7.32
CA ILE A 87 0.31 -13.21 -6.91
C ILE A 87 -0.74 -14.31 -7.14
N GLU A 88 -0.64 -15.08 -8.23
CA GLU A 88 -1.53 -16.22 -8.52
C GLU A 88 -1.48 -17.28 -7.40
N LYS A 89 -0.28 -17.54 -6.89
CA LYS A 89 -0.06 -18.45 -5.75
C LYS A 89 -0.34 -17.79 -4.38
N LYS A 90 -0.99 -16.63 -4.37
CA LYS A 90 -1.40 -15.86 -3.17
C LYS A 90 -0.24 -15.37 -2.29
N TYR A 91 0.96 -15.24 -2.85
CA TYR A 91 2.06 -14.57 -2.15
C TYR A 91 1.81 -13.07 -2.04
N GLN A 92 2.35 -12.45 -0.99
CA GLN A 92 2.53 -11.00 -0.97
C GLN A 92 3.87 -10.67 -1.61
N VAL A 93 3.90 -9.60 -2.42
CA VAL A 93 5.11 -9.20 -3.13
C VAL A 93 5.50 -7.79 -2.72
N GLN A 94 6.64 -7.63 -2.06
CA GLN A 94 7.22 -6.32 -1.77
C GLN A 94 8.17 -5.94 -2.88
N ILE A 95 7.93 -4.79 -3.48
CA ILE A 95 8.74 -4.25 -4.57
C ILE A 95 9.49 -3.04 -4.05
N THR A 96 10.79 -3.02 -4.24
CA THR A 96 11.66 -1.87 -3.90
C THR A 96 12.38 -1.37 -5.15
N ILE A 97 12.19 -0.11 -5.49
CA ILE A 97 12.88 0.57 -6.59
C ILE A 97 13.96 1.47 -5.99
N LYS A 98 15.22 1.16 -6.25
CA LYS A 98 16.35 2.01 -5.84
C LYS A 98 16.51 3.14 -6.85
N LYS A 99 16.62 4.37 -6.35
CA LYS A 99 16.99 5.54 -7.15
C LYS A 99 18.47 5.43 -7.52
N GLY A 100 18.82 5.80 -8.75
CA GLY A 100 20.22 5.86 -9.19
C GLY A 100 21.01 6.92 -8.42
N LYS A 101 22.32 7.05 -8.72
CA LYS A 101 23.17 8.11 -8.13
C LYS A 101 22.67 9.53 -8.42
N ASN A 102 21.77 9.70 -9.38
CA ASN A 102 21.12 10.97 -9.66
C ASN A 102 20.02 11.24 -8.63
N VAL A 103 20.31 12.17 -7.72
CA VAL A 103 19.43 12.59 -6.60
C VAL A 103 18.12 13.22 -7.10
N ASP A 104 18.00 13.52 -8.39
CA ASP A 104 16.88 14.25 -9.01
C ASP A 104 16.01 13.43 -9.99
N GLU A 105 16.00 12.10 -9.88
CA GLU A 105 14.99 11.32 -10.62
C GLU A 105 13.57 11.67 -10.15
N PRO A 106 12.65 12.04 -11.06
CA PRO A 106 11.31 12.47 -10.68
C PRO A 106 10.53 11.32 -10.05
N GLU A 107 9.80 11.62 -8.98
CA GLU A 107 8.95 10.66 -8.26
C GLU A 107 7.93 10.01 -9.21
N GLU A 108 7.40 10.79 -10.14
CA GLU A 108 6.49 10.37 -11.20
C GLU A 108 7.04 9.20 -12.03
N LYS A 109 8.35 9.18 -12.32
CA LYS A 109 8.95 8.06 -13.08
C LYS A 109 8.92 6.77 -12.28
N THR A 110 9.18 6.83 -10.97
CA THR A 110 9.11 5.64 -10.12
C THR A 110 7.68 5.15 -9.92
N GLU A 111 6.73 6.06 -9.78
CA GLU A 111 5.31 5.72 -9.70
C GLU A 111 4.80 5.10 -11.00
N ALA A 112 5.22 5.63 -12.15
CA ALA A 112 4.89 5.07 -13.47
C ALA A 112 5.34 3.60 -13.58
N ILE A 113 6.51 3.25 -13.06
CA ILE A 113 6.98 1.85 -13.06
C ILE A 113 6.06 0.95 -12.23
N PHE A 114 5.65 1.37 -11.03
CA PHE A 114 4.70 0.58 -10.22
C PHE A 114 3.35 0.42 -10.90
N ASN A 115 2.85 1.49 -11.52
CA ASN A 115 1.59 1.47 -12.27
C ASN A 115 1.69 0.53 -13.48
N GLN A 116 2.82 0.54 -14.20
CA GLN A 116 3.04 -0.34 -15.34
C GLN A 116 3.03 -1.82 -14.93
N ILE A 117 3.68 -2.16 -13.82
CA ILE A 117 3.65 -3.52 -13.26
C ILE A 117 2.23 -3.95 -12.91
N LEU A 118 1.44 -3.08 -12.29
CA LEU A 118 0.06 -3.38 -11.93
C LEU A 118 -0.82 -3.55 -13.18
N GLN A 119 -0.60 -2.74 -14.21
CA GLN A 119 -1.32 -2.80 -15.49
C GLN A 119 -1.06 -4.10 -16.25
N THR A 120 0.08 -4.78 -16.04
CA THR A 120 0.34 -6.10 -16.64
C THR A 120 -0.58 -7.19 -16.09
N MET A 121 -1.14 -7.01 -14.90
CA MET A 121 -1.98 -8.00 -14.22
C MET A 121 -3.27 -7.39 -13.64
N PRO A 122 -4.10 -6.76 -14.50
CA PRO A 122 -5.30 -6.07 -14.05
C PRO A 122 -6.33 -7.10 -13.61
N GLY A 123 -7.00 -6.83 -12.49
CA GLY A 123 -8.01 -7.77 -11.96
C GLY A 123 -7.46 -9.03 -11.29
N ILE A 124 -6.14 -9.14 -11.12
CA ILE A 124 -5.51 -10.22 -10.32
C ILE A 124 -4.76 -9.66 -9.09
N ALA A 125 -4.10 -8.51 -9.23
CA ALA A 125 -3.33 -7.86 -8.17
C ALA A 125 -3.92 -6.51 -7.75
N THR A 126 -3.66 -6.12 -6.50
CA THR A 126 -3.94 -4.79 -5.96
C THR A 126 -2.85 -4.34 -5.00
N PHE A 127 -2.73 -3.03 -4.77
CA PHE A 127 -1.82 -2.48 -3.78
C PHE A 127 -2.33 -2.81 -2.37
N SER A 128 -1.53 -3.56 -1.63
CA SER A 128 -1.65 -3.69 -0.18
C SER A 128 -1.10 -2.44 0.52
N SER A 129 0.02 -1.92 0.00
CA SER A 129 0.60 -0.62 0.38
C SER A 129 0.83 0.20 -0.88
N ARG A 130 0.45 1.47 -0.83
CA ARG A 130 0.80 2.46 -1.86
C ARG A 130 2.33 2.59 -1.98
N PRO A 131 2.85 2.97 -3.16
CA PRO A 131 4.23 3.39 -3.31
C PRO A 131 4.57 4.50 -2.31
N GLN A 132 5.66 4.32 -1.58
CA GLN A 132 6.14 5.29 -0.60
C GLN A 132 7.67 5.39 -0.65
N ALA A 133 8.18 6.61 -0.46
CA ALA A 133 9.60 6.85 -0.32
C ALA A 133 10.13 6.24 0.99
N VAL A 134 11.18 5.43 0.88
CA VAL A 134 11.86 4.77 2.00
C VAL A 134 13.36 5.11 1.98
N LYS A 135 14.05 4.82 3.09
CA LYS A 135 15.51 5.07 3.23
C LYS A 135 15.88 6.53 2.95
N GLY A 136 15.04 7.47 3.39
CA GLY A 136 15.22 8.90 3.20
C GLY A 136 15.13 9.33 1.72
N GLY A 137 14.20 8.76 0.95
CA GLY A 137 13.98 9.13 -0.46
C GLY A 137 14.92 8.45 -1.46
N LYS A 138 15.81 7.57 -0.98
CA LYS A 138 16.77 6.84 -1.85
C LYS A 138 16.14 5.64 -2.56
N ALA A 139 14.99 5.18 -2.09
CA ALA A 139 14.25 4.11 -2.73
C ALA A 139 12.75 4.31 -2.53
N TRP A 140 11.97 3.70 -3.41
CA TRP A 140 10.52 3.61 -3.29
C TRP A 140 10.11 2.18 -3.02
N MET A 141 9.10 1.98 -2.20
CA MET A 141 8.61 0.67 -1.82
C MET A 141 7.10 0.59 -1.96
N CYS A 142 6.60 -0.52 -2.49
CA CYS A 142 5.19 -0.86 -2.46
C CYS A 142 5.01 -2.34 -2.12
N VAL A 143 3.80 -2.72 -1.73
CA VAL A 143 3.44 -4.13 -1.48
C VAL A 143 2.21 -4.46 -2.29
N LEU A 144 2.31 -5.51 -3.10
CA LEU A 144 1.22 -6.05 -3.89
C LEU A 144 0.66 -7.31 -3.23
N ARG A 145 -0.64 -7.50 -3.38
CA ARG A 145 -1.37 -8.69 -2.95
C ARG A 145 -2.35 -9.13 -4.02
N HIS A 146 -2.81 -10.37 -3.88
CA HIS A 146 -3.92 -10.86 -4.68
C HIS A 146 -5.24 -10.17 -4.30
N LEU A 147 -6.11 -9.94 -5.28
CA LEU A 147 -7.46 -9.38 -5.06
C LEU A 147 -8.35 -10.33 -4.26
N SER A 148 -9.27 -9.81 -3.46
CA SER A 148 -10.26 -10.66 -2.81
C SER A 148 -11.26 -11.22 -3.84
N LYS A 149 -11.87 -12.37 -3.55
CA LYS A 149 -12.92 -12.97 -4.40
C LYS A 149 -14.05 -11.99 -4.74
N LYS A 150 -14.36 -11.07 -3.82
CA LYS A 150 -15.36 -10.01 -4.02
C LYS A 150 -14.91 -8.99 -5.07
N GLU A 151 -13.66 -8.55 -4.98
CA GLU A 151 -13.07 -7.55 -5.89
C GLU A 151 -12.85 -8.15 -7.29
N GLU A 152 -12.42 -9.41 -7.36
CA GLU A 152 -12.27 -10.15 -8.62
C GLU A 152 -13.60 -10.29 -9.37
N LYS A 153 -14.69 -10.61 -8.65
CA LYS A 153 -16.03 -10.70 -9.26
C LYS A 153 -16.49 -9.37 -9.83
N ALA A 154 -16.30 -8.28 -9.08
CA ALA A 154 -16.63 -6.93 -9.56
C ALA A 154 -15.85 -6.58 -10.83
N TYR A 155 -14.55 -6.88 -10.86
CA TYR A 155 -13.73 -6.66 -12.06
C TYR A 155 -14.23 -7.45 -13.27
N LYS A 156 -14.54 -8.75 -13.09
CA LYS A 156 -15.09 -9.61 -14.15
C LYS A 156 -16.44 -9.10 -14.66
N GLU A 157 -17.29 -8.57 -13.78
CA GLU A 157 -18.59 -8.01 -14.14
C GLU A 157 -18.46 -6.71 -14.94
N THR A 158 -17.53 -5.82 -14.56
CA THR A 158 -17.22 -4.60 -15.33
C THR A 158 -16.68 -4.95 -16.73
N GLN A 159 -15.77 -5.93 -16.84
CA GLN A 159 -15.24 -6.38 -18.13
C GLN A 159 -16.35 -6.94 -19.03
N LYS A 160 -17.18 -7.86 -18.53
CA LYS A 160 -18.32 -8.42 -19.29
C LYS A 160 -19.33 -7.36 -19.72
N THR A 161 -19.48 -6.30 -18.96
CA THR A 161 -20.38 -5.18 -19.30
C THR A 161 -19.78 -4.33 -20.42
N ARG A 162 -18.48 -4.01 -20.33
CA ARG A 162 -17.76 -3.30 -21.39
C ARG A 162 -17.75 -4.06 -22.71
N GLU A 163 -17.48 -5.37 -22.68
CA GLU A 163 -17.48 -6.23 -23.88
C GLU A 163 -18.85 -6.25 -24.56
N ARG A 164 -19.93 -6.37 -23.79
CA ARG A 164 -21.31 -6.31 -24.32
C ARG A 164 -21.65 -4.96 -24.94
N ASP A 165 -21.19 -3.87 -24.35
CA ASP A 165 -21.43 -2.51 -24.85
C ASP A 165 -20.72 -2.27 -26.20
N ILE A 166 -19.49 -2.77 -26.33
CA ILE A 166 -18.72 -2.72 -27.59
C ILE A 166 -19.42 -3.54 -28.69
N LEU A 167 -19.84 -4.77 -28.39
CA LEU A 167 -20.52 -5.65 -29.35
C LEU A 167 -21.85 -5.06 -29.82
N ASN A 168 -22.61 -4.42 -28.92
CA ASN A 168 -23.87 -3.78 -29.27
C ASN A 168 -23.70 -2.55 -30.19
N LYS A 169 -22.52 -1.90 -30.17
CA LYS A 169 -22.22 -0.73 -31.00
C LYS A 169 -21.77 -1.08 -32.41
N GLU A 170 -21.17 -2.26 -32.61
CA GLU A 170 -20.74 -2.76 -33.93
C GLU A 170 -21.94 -3.16 -34.81
N ASN A 171 -22.98 -3.75 -34.22
CA ASN A 171 -24.19 -4.17 -34.93
C ASN A 171 -25.09 -3.02 -35.46
N GLY A 172 -24.69 -1.75 -35.27
CA GLY A 172 -25.50 -0.57 -35.59
C GLY A 172 -25.05 0.26 -36.79
N ASN A 173 -23.94 -0.06 -37.48
CA ASN A 173 -23.42 0.82 -38.56
C ASN A 173 -23.61 0.31 -40.01
N ASP A 174 -24.13 -0.90 -40.21
CA ASP A 174 -24.44 -1.44 -41.54
C ASP A 174 -25.90 -1.15 -41.93
N ARG A 175 -26.19 0.09 -42.36
CA ARG A 175 -27.31 0.45 -43.29
C ARG A 175 -27.49 1.97 -43.45
N VAL A 176 -26.64 2.58 -44.27
CA VAL A 176 -27.14 3.61 -45.20
C VAL A 176 -26.58 3.27 -46.58
N SER A 177 -27.40 2.53 -47.32
CA SER A 177 -27.16 2.17 -48.70
C SER A 177 -27.10 3.42 -49.59
N ASN A 178 -26.07 3.44 -50.42
CA ASN A 178 -26.07 4.06 -51.73
C ASN A 178 -27.39 3.77 -52.50
N VAL A 179 -28.08 4.80 -53.01
CA VAL A 179 -28.84 4.77 -54.27
C VAL A 179 -28.85 6.20 -54.87
N PRO A 180 -28.62 6.36 -56.18
CA PRO A 180 -28.45 7.64 -56.87
C PRO A 180 -29.76 8.26 -57.35
N GLN A 181 -29.76 9.59 -57.52
CA GLN A 181 -30.67 10.26 -58.46
C GLN A 181 -30.01 11.51 -59.06
#